data_AF-A0A9X7S1Z7-F1
#
_entry.id   AF-A0A9X7S1Z7-F1
#
_cell.length_a   1.000
_cell.length_b   1.000
_cell.length_c   1.000
_cell.angle_alpha   90.00
_cell.angle_beta   90.00
_cell.angle_gamma   90.00
#
_symmetry.space_group_name_H-M   'P 1'
#
loop_
_entity.id
_entity.type
_entity.pdbx_description
1 polymer ?
#
loop_
_entity_poly.entity_id
_entity_poly.type
_entity_poly.pdbx_seq_one_letter_code
_entity_poly.pdbx_strand_id
1 'polypeptide(L)'
;MTDALIIFEKVSKLLLQEKCNFKVAKNSTVLAEINSPRNDTSTANKFITIYPNNCKEARHLIIKLNDLLKDYQAPQIMSDFQLGINSPIHYRYGGFQARRVFNQEKNKIIHMIEDDKGNLVEDVRGSTPYTPNWVVPLFSEEEKDYYFSNKKETIYNSKLQNYHFISILKKTNRGNVYRAVKKDTEQPVIIKQARPFVGNSNDEK
;
A
#
# COMPACT_ATOMS: atom_id res chain seq x y z
N MET A 1 13.58 10.54 4.33
CA MET A 1 13.23 11.04 5.69
C MET A 1 13.10 12.56 5.71
N THR A 2 13.84 13.25 4.83
CA THR A 2 13.93 14.71 4.72
C THR A 2 12.57 15.42 4.66
N ASP A 3 11.61 14.88 3.92
CA ASP A 3 10.31 15.54 3.73
C ASP A 3 9.26 15.20 4.81
N ALA A 4 9.55 14.27 5.72
CA ALA A 4 8.55 13.72 6.63
C ALA A 4 7.92 14.79 7.53
N LEU A 5 8.73 15.74 8.02
CA LEU A 5 8.27 16.82 8.87
C LEU A 5 7.37 17.80 8.09
N ILE A 6 7.79 18.21 6.89
CA ILE A 6 7.02 19.12 6.02
C ILE A 6 5.69 18.47 5.60
N ILE A 7 5.72 17.19 5.24
CA ILE A 7 4.50 16.43 4.92
C ILE A 7 3.58 16.39 6.14
N PHE A 8 4.11 16.10 7.33
CA PHE A 8 3.31 16.04 8.54
C PHE A 8 2.67 17.39 8.87
N GLU A 9 3.40 18.50 8.77
CA GLU A 9 2.86 19.85 9.01
C GLU A 9 1.72 20.19 8.04
N LYS A 10 1.91 19.93 6.74
CA LYS A 10 0.88 20.15 5.72
C LYS A 10 -0.37 19.30 5.99
N VAL A 11 -0.18 18.00 6.19
CA VAL A 11 -1.28 17.04 6.36
C VAL A 11 -2.02 17.27 7.67
N SER A 12 -1.30 17.41 8.80
CA SER A 12 -1.92 17.63 10.11
C SER A 12 -2.76 18.90 10.14
N LYS A 13 -2.28 20.00 9.54
CA LYS A 13 -3.04 21.25 9.42
C LYS A 13 -4.37 21.03 8.69
N LEU A 14 -4.34 20.33 7.55
CA LEU A 14 -5.56 19.99 6.81
C LEU A 14 -6.51 19.12 7.66
N LEU A 15 -6.00 18.03 8.26
CA LEU A 15 -6.84 17.09 9.00
C LEU A 15 -7.47 17.69 10.25
N LEU A 16 -6.78 18.62 10.92
CA LEU A 16 -7.34 19.39 12.04
C LEU A 16 -8.47 20.31 11.58
N GLN A 17 -8.34 20.95 10.41
CA GLN A 17 -9.40 21.79 9.83
C GLN A 17 -10.63 20.95 9.45
N GLU A 18 -10.41 19.79 8.85
CA GLU A 18 -11.46 18.84 8.44
C GLU A 18 -12.04 18.04 9.62
N LYS A 19 -11.46 18.18 10.82
CA LYS A 19 -11.82 17.42 12.03
C LYS A 19 -11.77 15.90 11.82
N CYS A 20 -10.81 15.43 11.03
CA CYS A 20 -10.65 14.03 10.71
C CYS A 20 -9.67 13.36 11.68
N ASN A 21 -10.00 12.14 12.13
CA ASN A 21 -9.13 11.37 13.02
C ASN A 21 -7.94 10.79 12.25
N PHE A 22 -6.76 10.78 12.85
CA PHE A 22 -5.58 10.17 12.24
C PHE A 22 -4.59 9.67 13.29
N LYS A 23 -3.66 8.81 12.85
CA LYS A 23 -2.46 8.46 13.59
C LYS A 23 -1.23 8.70 12.72
N VAL A 24 -0.10 8.92 13.37
CA VAL A 24 1.20 9.16 12.73
C VAL A 24 2.29 8.39 13.46
N ALA A 25 3.39 8.07 12.76
CA ALA A 25 4.59 7.56 13.41
C ALA A 25 5.05 8.50 14.53
N LYS A 26 5.28 7.96 15.72
CA LYS A 26 5.55 8.75 16.94
C LYS A 26 6.82 9.61 16.85
N ASN A 27 7.85 9.12 16.19
CA ASN A 27 9.16 9.77 16.07
C ASN A 27 9.93 9.21 14.86
N SER A 28 11.10 9.80 14.58
CA SER A 28 11.98 9.41 13.47
C SER A 28 12.43 7.94 13.54
N THR A 29 12.67 7.40 14.73
CA THR A 29 13.03 5.98 14.92
C THR A 29 11.92 5.05 14.44
N VAL A 30 10.69 5.27 14.90
CA VAL A 30 9.52 4.48 14.47
C VAL A 30 9.27 4.64 12.97
N LEU A 31 9.46 5.86 12.43
CA LEU A 31 9.35 6.10 10.99
C LEU A 31 10.41 5.33 10.19
N ALA A 32 11.65 5.27 10.68
CA ALA A 32 12.73 4.50 10.05
C ALA A 32 12.45 3.00 10.08
N GLU A 33 11.88 2.48 11.17
CA GLU A 33 11.43 1.08 11.27
C GLU A 33 10.30 0.77 10.27
N ILE A 34 9.27 1.62 10.22
CA ILE A 34 8.16 1.50 9.28
C ILE A 34 8.64 1.50 7.82
N ASN A 35 9.61 2.36 7.50
CA ASN A 35 10.19 2.47 6.15
C ASN A 35 11.38 1.53 5.90
N SER A 36 11.70 0.64 6.84
CA SER A 36 12.86 -0.24 6.71
C SER A 36 12.73 -1.12 5.47
N PRO A 37 13.81 -1.29 4.68
CA PRO A 37 13.88 -2.25 3.59
C PRO A 37 13.46 -3.68 3.99
N ARG A 38 13.66 -4.02 5.27
CA ARG A 38 13.43 -5.36 5.82
C ARG A 38 12.04 -5.54 6.42
N ASN A 39 11.27 -4.45 6.59
CA ASN A 39 9.95 -4.52 7.21
C ASN A 39 8.92 -5.14 6.25
N ASP A 40 8.45 -6.35 6.53
CA ASP A 40 7.45 -7.06 5.74
C ASP A 40 6.04 -7.05 6.38
N THR A 41 5.85 -6.23 7.41
CA THR A 41 4.58 -6.14 8.12
C THR A 41 3.54 -5.31 7.38
N SER A 42 2.26 -5.46 7.76
CA SER A 42 1.13 -4.71 7.19
C SER A 42 1.17 -3.18 7.44
N THR A 43 2.07 -2.71 8.29
CA THR A 43 2.28 -1.29 8.61
C THR A 43 3.42 -0.66 7.82
N ALA A 44 4.18 -1.44 7.03
CA ALA A 44 5.29 -0.92 6.24
C ALA A 44 4.86 0.27 5.36
N ASN A 45 5.69 1.31 5.34
CA ASN A 45 5.49 2.58 4.63
C ASN A 45 4.25 3.42 5.06
N LYS A 46 3.49 3.01 6.08
CA LYS A 46 2.31 3.76 6.58
C LYS A 46 2.73 4.81 7.60
N PHE A 47 3.28 5.93 7.12
CA PHE A 47 3.70 7.06 7.96
C PHE A 47 2.51 7.72 8.67
N ILE A 48 1.47 8.08 7.91
CA ILE A 48 0.21 8.68 8.39
C ILE A 48 -0.93 7.75 7.99
N THR A 49 -1.88 7.50 8.89
CA THR A 49 -3.13 6.80 8.59
C THR A 49 -4.31 7.66 9.03
N ILE A 50 -5.23 7.89 8.10
CA ILE A 50 -6.37 8.79 8.26
C ILE A 50 -7.65 7.94 8.36
N TYR A 51 -8.57 8.33 9.22
CA TYR A 51 -9.81 7.62 9.55
C TYR A 51 -11.02 8.52 9.32
N PRO A 52 -11.46 8.68 8.06
CA PRO A 52 -12.67 9.45 7.72
C PRO A 52 -13.93 8.79 8.28
N ASN A 53 -14.95 9.58 8.60
CA ASN A 53 -16.19 9.06 9.18
C ASN A 53 -17.09 8.37 8.14
N ASN A 54 -16.96 8.71 6.86
CA ASN A 54 -17.75 8.13 5.78
C ASN A 54 -17.05 8.23 4.42
N CYS A 55 -17.63 7.58 3.41
CA CYS A 55 -17.09 7.52 2.05
C CYS A 55 -16.97 8.89 1.39
N LYS A 56 -17.91 9.82 1.64
CA LYS A 56 -17.87 11.17 1.07
C LYS A 56 -16.69 11.97 1.61
N GLU A 57 -16.47 11.91 2.93
CA GLU A 57 -15.31 12.51 3.59
C GLU A 57 -14.01 11.87 3.11
N ALA A 58 -13.95 10.54 3.00
CA ALA A 58 -12.77 9.83 2.51
C ALA A 58 -12.36 10.29 1.11
N ARG A 59 -13.31 10.31 0.17
CA ARG A 59 -13.08 10.79 -1.19
C ARG A 59 -12.61 12.24 -1.21
N HIS A 60 -13.29 13.11 -0.46
CA HIS A 60 -12.94 14.53 -0.36
C HIS A 60 -11.48 14.74 0.11
N LEU A 61 -11.09 14.04 1.17
CA LEU A 61 -9.73 14.11 1.72
C LEU A 61 -8.69 13.56 0.75
N ILE A 62 -8.99 12.44 0.06
CA ILE A 62 -8.06 11.85 -0.93
C ILE A 62 -7.73 12.86 -2.03
N ILE A 63 -8.72 13.57 -2.58
CA ILE A 63 -8.50 14.58 -3.63
C ILE A 63 -7.72 15.78 -3.08
N LYS A 64 -8.10 16.33 -1.93
CA LYS A 64 -7.37 17.46 -1.32
C LYS A 64 -5.91 17.11 -1.02
N LEU A 65 -5.68 15.90 -0.51
CA LEU A 65 -4.33 15.43 -0.18
C LEU A 65 -3.49 15.17 -1.44
N ASN A 66 -4.10 14.71 -2.53
CA ASN A 66 -3.43 14.59 -3.81
C ASN A 66 -2.85 15.93 -4.28
N ASP A 67 -3.66 16.98 -4.27
CA ASP A 67 -3.22 18.32 -4.69
C ASP A 67 -2.16 18.88 -3.72
N LEU A 68 -2.36 18.67 -2.42
CA LEU A 68 -1.45 19.15 -1.38
C LEU A 68 -0.07 18.48 -1.44
N LEU A 69 -0.02 17.22 -1.87
CA LEU A 69 1.18 16.37 -1.85
C LEU A 69 1.68 15.98 -3.24
N LYS A 70 1.24 16.67 -4.30
CA LYS A 70 1.58 16.38 -5.71
C LYS A 70 3.09 16.33 -6.02
N ASP A 71 3.90 17.05 -5.23
CA ASP A 71 5.35 17.16 -5.43
C ASP A 71 6.14 16.09 -4.65
N TYR A 72 5.46 15.20 -3.92
CA TYR A 72 6.09 14.15 -3.12
C TYR A 72 5.85 12.77 -3.73
N GLN A 73 6.77 11.84 -3.43
CA GLN A 73 6.69 10.46 -3.88
C GLN A 73 6.89 9.48 -2.72
N ALA A 74 6.31 8.29 -2.83
CA ALA A 74 6.36 7.26 -1.80
C ALA A 74 6.40 5.83 -2.38
N PRO A 75 6.85 4.84 -1.58
CA PRO A 75 6.70 3.43 -1.91
C PRO A 75 5.26 3.03 -2.15
N GLN A 76 5.05 2.08 -3.06
CA GLN A 76 3.76 1.42 -3.21
C GLN A 76 3.44 0.55 -1.98
N ILE A 77 2.24 0.72 -1.42
CA ILE A 77 1.66 -0.21 -0.44
C ILE A 77 0.78 -1.22 -1.20
N MET A 78 1.21 -2.47 -1.26
CA MET A 78 0.56 -3.49 -2.11
C MET A 78 -0.89 -3.80 -1.73
N SER A 79 -1.26 -3.66 -0.46
CA SER A 79 -2.61 -3.91 0.04
C SER A 79 -3.59 -2.77 -0.21
N ASP A 80 -3.12 -1.63 -0.74
CA ASP A 80 -3.87 -0.38 -0.78
C ASP A 80 -3.92 0.15 -2.23
N PHE A 81 -5.00 0.83 -2.59
CA PHE A 81 -5.16 1.52 -3.86
C PHE A 81 -4.28 2.78 -3.85
N GLN A 82 -3.27 2.83 -4.71
CA GLN A 82 -2.38 3.99 -4.83
C GLN A 82 -2.92 4.97 -5.88
N LEU A 83 -3.10 6.23 -5.51
CA LEU A 83 -3.62 7.27 -6.40
C LEU A 83 -2.49 7.85 -7.25
N GLY A 84 -2.32 7.37 -8.47
CA GLY A 84 -1.27 7.80 -9.39
C GLY A 84 0.06 7.12 -9.11
N ILE A 85 0.95 7.15 -10.11
CA ILE A 85 2.24 6.48 -10.01
C ILE A 85 3.11 7.14 -8.93
N ASN A 86 3.61 6.33 -7.98
CA ASN A 86 4.49 6.77 -6.89
C ASN A 86 3.90 7.81 -5.93
N SER A 87 2.59 8.07 -5.99
CA SER A 87 1.96 9.01 -5.07
C SER A 87 2.03 8.55 -3.62
N PRO A 88 2.13 9.48 -2.65
CA PRO A 88 2.02 9.16 -1.23
C PRO A 88 0.60 8.75 -0.82
N ILE A 89 -0.41 9.04 -1.65
CA ILE A 89 -1.80 8.83 -1.29
C ILE A 89 -2.23 7.40 -1.62
N HIS A 90 -2.65 6.70 -0.57
CA HIS A 90 -3.16 5.35 -0.65
C HIS A 90 -4.47 5.27 0.13
N TYR A 91 -5.42 4.45 -0.35
CA TYR A 91 -6.61 4.11 0.41
C TYR A 91 -6.90 2.62 0.36
N ARG A 92 -7.56 2.11 1.40
CA ARG A 92 -8.11 0.76 1.42
C ARG A 92 -9.38 0.75 2.25
N TYR A 93 -10.22 -0.23 2.00
CA TYR A 93 -11.31 -0.57 2.91
C TYR A 93 -10.77 -1.52 4.00
N GLY A 94 -11.27 -1.37 5.22
CA GLY A 94 -10.97 -2.29 6.31
C GLY A 94 -11.21 -1.70 7.70
N GLY A 95 -10.93 -2.51 8.71
CA GLY A 95 -11.28 -2.17 10.09
C GLY A 95 -10.42 -1.05 10.66
N PHE A 96 -11.07 -0.06 11.28
CA PHE A 96 -10.39 1.00 12.02
C PHE A 96 -9.86 0.50 13.36
N GLN A 97 -10.65 -0.34 14.03
CA GLN A 97 -10.27 -1.04 15.24
C GLN A 97 -9.93 -2.50 14.95
N ALA A 98 -8.91 -3.01 15.64
CA ALA A 98 -8.48 -4.38 15.45
C ALA A 98 -9.43 -5.35 16.16
N ARG A 99 -10.35 -5.96 15.41
CA ARG A 99 -11.07 -7.17 15.83
C ARG A 99 -10.37 -8.39 15.27
N ARG A 100 -9.97 -9.32 16.13
CA ARG A 100 -9.12 -10.47 15.78
C ARG A 100 -9.79 -11.77 16.21
N VAL A 101 -9.79 -12.76 15.33
CA VAL A 101 -10.33 -14.09 15.60
C VAL A 101 -9.32 -15.13 15.13
N PHE A 102 -9.16 -16.23 15.86
CA PHE A 102 -8.38 -17.36 15.38
C PHE A 102 -9.20 -18.15 14.36
N ASN A 103 -8.74 -18.20 13.12
CA ASN A 103 -9.34 -19.01 12.07
C ASN A 103 -8.65 -20.38 12.03
N GLN A 104 -9.41 -21.44 12.33
CA GLN A 104 -8.91 -22.81 12.40
C GLN A 104 -8.48 -23.33 11.02
N GLU A 105 -9.28 -23.10 9.98
CA GLU A 105 -9.00 -23.58 8.61
C GLU A 105 -7.70 -22.98 8.04
N LYS A 106 -7.46 -21.69 8.30
CA LYS A 106 -6.27 -20.97 7.85
C LYS A 106 -5.12 -21.06 8.86
N ASN A 107 -5.35 -21.70 10.01
CA ASN A 107 -4.44 -21.82 11.15
C ASN A 107 -3.73 -20.49 11.49
N LYS A 108 -4.49 -19.39 11.58
CA LYS A 108 -3.94 -18.06 11.83
C LYS A 108 -4.95 -17.10 12.46
N ILE A 109 -4.44 -16.06 13.11
CA ILE A 109 -5.26 -14.93 13.53
C ILE A 109 -5.63 -14.11 12.30
N ILE A 110 -6.93 -13.90 12.07
CA ILE A 110 -7.47 -13.03 11.04
C ILE A 110 -8.09 -11.77 11.65
N HIS A 111 -8.13 -10.71 10.87
CA HIS A 111 -8.82 -9.48 11.23
C HIS A 111 -10.26 -9.53 10.70
N MET A 112 -11.18 -8.89 11.43
CA MET A 112 -12.60 -8.87 11.08
C MET A 112 -13.10 -7.43 10.90
N ILE A 113 -14.08 -7.26 10.00
CA ILE A 113 -14.88 -6.05 9.78
C ILE A 113 -16.37 -6.41 9.79
N GLU A 114 -17.23 -5.40 9.89
CA GLU A 114 -18.67 -5.58 9.71
C GLU A 114 -19.04 -5.38 8.24
N ASP A 115 -19.95 -6.20 7.74
CA ASP A 115 -20.65 -5.95 6.48
C ASP A 115 -21.78 -4.92 6.65
N ASP A 116 -22.50 -4.63 5.57
CA ASP A 116 -23.66 -3.71 5.56
C ASP A 116 -24.86 -4.20 6.39
N LYS A 117 -24.82 -5.45 6.86
CA LYS A 117 -25.84 -6.09 7.71
C LYS A 117 -25.37 -6.29 9.14
N GLY A 118 -24.15 -5.84 9.48
CA GLY A 118 -23.55 -5.99 10.81
C GLY A 118 -22.92 -7.36 11.09
N ASN A 119 -22.81 -8.25 10.09
CA ASN A 119 -22.13 -9.53 10.26
C ASN A 119 -20.62 -9.34 10.28
N LEU A 120 -19.93 -10.10 11.14
CA LEU A 120 -18.47 -10.14 11.14
C LEU A 120 -17.96 -10.97 9.97
N VAL A 121 -17.20 -10.32 9.09
CA VAL A 121 -16.54 -10.91 7.92
C VAL A 121 -15.04 -10.59 7.95
N GLU A 122 -14.23 -11.35 7.21
CA GLU A 122 -12.78 -11.18 7.22
C GLU A 122 -12.36 -9.83 6.59
N ASP A 123 -11.50 -9.08 7.27
CA ASP A 123 -10.74 -7.96 6.71
C ASP A 123 -9.61 -8.53 5.85
N VAL A 124 -9.92 -8.77 4.57
CA VAL A 124 -8.98 -9.36 3.61
C VAL A 124 -7.82 -8.40 3.35
N ARG A 125 -6.64 -8.77 3.87
CA ARG A 125 -5.37 -8.03 3.68
C ARG A 125 -4.47 -8.80 2.72
N GLY A 126 -4.71 -8.60 1.43
CA GLY A 126 -3.97 -9.26 0.36
C GLY A 126 -2.73 -8.50 -0.11
N SER A 127 -2.04 -9.09 -1.09
CA SER A 127 -0.99 -8.45 -1.89
C SER A 127 -1.53 -7.54 -3.00
N THR A 128 -2.85 -7.35 -3.03
CA THR A 128 -3.58 -6.48 -3.95
C THR A 128 -4.68 -5.77 -3.18
N PRO A 129 -5.03 -4.53 -3.55
CA PRO A 129 -6.14 -3.84 -2.95
C PRO A 129 -7.47 -4.53 -3.26
N TYR A 130 -8.44 -4.37 -2.36
CA TYR A 130 -9.74 -5.02 -2.42
C TYR A 130 -10.85 -4.04 -2.02
N THR A 131 -11.92 -4.04 -2.80
CA THR A 131 -13.17 -3.35 -2.47
C THR A 131 -14.20 -4.39 -2.05
N PRO A 132 -14.70 -4.36 -0.80
CA PRO A 132 -15.79 -5.24 -0.39
C PRO A 132 -17.03 -5.07 -1.26
N ASN A 133 -17.68 -6.18 -1.62
CA ASN A 133 -18.85 -6.18 -2.50
C ASN A 133 -20.07 -5.46 -1.91
N TRP A 134 -20.15 -5.32 -0.59
CA TRP A 134 -21.20 -4.56 0.09
C TRP A 134 -20.90 -3.05 0.21
N VAL A 135 -19.76 -2.57 -0.32
CA VAL A 135 -19.37 -1.17 -0.24
C VAL A 135 -19.45 -0.52 -1.62
N VAL A 136 -20.08 0.66 -1.68
CA VAL A 136 -20.06 1.50 -2.87
C VAL A 136 -18.64 2.04 -3.09
N PRO A 137 -18.03 1.84 -4.28
CA PRO A 137 -16.70 2.36 -4.59
C PRO A 137 -16.60 3.88 -4.40
N LEU A 138 -15.46 4.36 -3.87
CA LEU A 138 -15.22 5.81 -3.70
C LEU A 138 -15.08 6.58 -5.02
N PHE A 139 -14.68 5.88 -6.09
CA PHE A 139 -14.37 6.43 -7.40
C PHE A 139 -15.12 5.65 -8.47
N SER A 140 -15.59 6.34 -9.51
CA SER A 140 -16.19 5.70 -10.69
C SER A 140 -15.15 4.87 -11.46
N GLU A 141 -15.59 4.03 -12.40
CA GLU A 141 -14.64 3.27 -13.23
C GLU A 141 -13.75 4.20 -14.07
N GLU A 142 -14.29 5.29 -14.62
CA GLU A 142 -13.54 6.28 -15.38
C GLU A 142 -12.48 6.97 -14.51
N GLU A 143 -12.83 7.27 -13.25
CA GLU A 143 -11.91 7.86 -12.29
C GLU A 143 -10.86 6.85 -11.80
N LYS A 144 -11.22 5.57 -11.68
CA LYS A 144 -10.27 4.49 -11.42
C LYS A 144 -9.26 4.40 -12.55
N ASP A 145 -9.71 4.48 -13.79
CA ASP A 145 -8.83 4.50 -14.95
C ASP A 145 -7.97 5.76 -14.99
N TYR A 146 -8.48 6.92 -14.58
CA TYR A 146 -7.71 8.15 -14.58
C TYR A 146 -6.67 8.21 -13.43
N TYR A 147 -7.12 7.98 -12.19
CA TYR A 147 -6.30 8.15 -10.99
C TYR A 147 -5.53 6.89 -10.60
N PHE A 148 -6.05 5.70 -10.84
CA PHE A 148 -5.53 4.45 -10.28
C PHE A 148 -5.00 3.48 -11.33
N SER A 149 -5.17 3.79 -12.63
CA SER A 149 -4.47 3.04 -13.67
C SER A 149 -2.98 3.36 -13.58
N ASN A 150 -2.27 2.48 -12.87
CA ASN A 150 -0.85 2.37 -13.10
C ASN A 150 -0.72 1.79 -14.50
N LYS A 151 -0.32 2.61 -15.48
CA LYS A 151 0.32 2.13 -16.72
C LYS A 151 1.64 1.45 -16.34
N LYS A 152 1.60 0.39 -15.52
CA LYS A 152 2.67 -0.58 -15.41
C LYS A 152 2.83 -1.11 -16.81
N GLU A 153 4.05 -1.12 -17.34
CA GLU A 153 4.37 -2.00 -18.45
C GLU A 153 3.76 -3.36 -18.10
N THR A 154 2.71 -3.73 -18.83
CA THR A 154 2.10 -5.04 -18.70
C THR A 154 3.24 -6.04 -18.87
N ILE A 155 3.26 -7.11 -18.06
CA ILE A 155 4.31 -8.14 -18.14
C ILE A 155 4.47 -8.62 -19.60
N TYR A 156 3.38 -8.61 -20.37
CA TYR A 156 3.27 -8.86 -21.81
C TYR A 156 4.18 -8.01 -22.71
N ASN A 157 4.59 -6.81 -22.28
CA ASN A 157 5.52 -5.95 -23.03
C ASN A 157 6.90 -5.86 -22.36
N SER A 158 7.14 -6.64 -21.31
CA SER A 158 8.40 -6.62 -20.56
C SER A 158 9.29 -7.81 -20.96
N LYS A 159 10.62 -7.63 -20.86
CA LYS A 159 11.59 -8.74 -21.01
C LYS A 159 11.35 -9.90 -20.02
N LEU A 160 10.55 -9.68 -18.96
CA LEU A 160 10.22 -10.71 -17.96
C LEU A 160 9.34 -11.83 -18.53
N GLN A 161 8.66 -11.61 -19.66
CA GLN A 161 7.88 -12.66 -20.32
C GLN A 161 8.74 -13.84 -20.81
N ASN A 162 10.05 -13.62 -20.96
CA ASN A 162 11.01 -14.64 -21.38
C ASN A 162 11.40 -15.61 -20.26
N TYR A 163 10.81 -15.47 -19.07
CA TYR A 163 11.12 -16.27 -17.90
C TYR A 163 9.87 -16.98 -17.35
N HIS A 164 10.06 -18.18 -16.81
CA HIS A 164 9.07 -18.89 -16.02
C HIS A 164 9.44 -18.81 -14.54
N PHE A 165 8.60 -18.14 -13.74
CA PHE A 165 8.82 -17.95 -12.31
C PHE A 165 8.42 -19.21 -11.54
N ILE A 166 9.36 -19.76 -10.77
CA ILE A 166 9.16 -21.01 -10.01
C ILE A 166 8.69 -20.71 -8.59
N SER A 167 9.38 -19.83 -7.88
CA SER A 167 9.06 -19.53 -6.49
C SER A 167 9.64 -18.20 -6.03
N ILE A 168 9.08 -17.68 -4.93
CA ILE A 168 9.62 -16.52 -4.24
C ILE A 168 10.58 -17.01 -3.17
N LEU A 169 11.85 -16.61 -3.26
CA LEU A 169 12.90 -16.96 -2.30
C LEU A 169 12.93 -15.99 -1.12
N LYS A 170 12.59 -14.72 -1.35
CA LYS A 170 12.56 -13.70 -0.31
C LYS A 170 11.52 -12.63 -0.60
N LYS A 171 10.74 -12.26 0.41
CA LYS A 171 9.82 -11.12 0.39
C LYS A 171 10.35 -10.06 1.37
N THR A 172 10.49 -8.83 0.90
CA THR A 172 10.87 -7.69 1.75
C THR A 172 10.17 -6.44 1.27
N ASN A 173 10.22 -5.35 2.05
CA ASN A 173 9.72 -4.04 1.61
C ASN A 173 10.44 -3.57 0.34
N ARG A 174 11.77 -3.72 0.29
CA ARG A 174 12.63 -3.27 -0.83
C ARG A 174 12.38 -4.05 -2.11
N GLY A 175 11.71 -5.19 -2.02
CA GLY A 175 11.29 -6.00 -3.15
C GLY A 175 11.50 -7.48 -2.91
N ASN A 176 11.24 -8.26 -3.97
CA ASN A 176 11.19 -9.70 -3.92
C ASN A 176 12.36 -10.32 -4.68
N VAL A 177 12.82 -11.48 -4.21
CA VAL A 177 13.79 -12.32 -4.91
C VAL A 177 13.08 -13.58 -5.37
N TYR A 178 13.22 -13.92 -6.65
CA TYR A 178 12.55 -15.03 -7.29
C TYR A 178 13.57 -16.03 -7.84
N ARG A 179 13.19 -17.32 -7.79
CA ARG A 179 13.78 -18.36 -8.62
C ARG A 179 12.97 -18.44 -9.91
N ALA A 180 13.63 -18.44 -11.05
CA ALA A 180 13.00 -18.59 -12.36
C ALA A 180 13.89 -19.39 -13.31
N VAL A 181 13.35 -19.76 -14.46
CA VAL A 181 14.11 -20.33 -15.59
C VAL A 181 13.88 -19.48 -16.83
N LYS A 182 14.90 -19.33 -17.65
CA LYS A 182 14.78 -18.66 -18.95
C LYS A 182 14.10 -19.64 -19.93
N LYS A 183 13.06 -19.21 -20.64
CA LYS A 183 12.20 -20.10 -21.43
C LYS A 183 12.89 -20.72 -22.65
N ASP A 184 13.85 -20.03 -23.25
CA ASP A 184 14.55 -20.46 -24.47
C ASP A 184 15.72 -21.41 -24.18
N THR A 185 16.41 -21.24 -23.07
CA THR A 185 17.60 -22.03 -22.72
C THR A 185 17.40 -22.98 -21.55
N GLU A 186 16.23 -22.94 -20.91
CA GLU A 186 15.92 -23.63 -19.64
C GLU A 186 16.88 -23.30 -18.49
N GLN A 187 17.74 -22.29 -18.66
CA GLN A 187 18.76 -21.96 -17.68
C GLN A 187 18.14 -21.41 -16.39
N PRO A 188 18.51 -21.95 -15.22
CA PRO A 188 18.05 -21.42 -13.93
C PRO A 188 18.66 -20.05 -13.66
N VAL A 189 17.82 -19.11 -13.22
CA VAL A 189 18.22 -17.73 -12.92
C VAL A 189 17.59 -17.23 -11.62
N ILE A 190 18.19 -16.19 -11.06
CA ILE A 190 17.63 -15.41 -9.96
C ILE A 190 17.17 -14.06 -10.50
N ILE A 191 15.89 -13.74 -10.29
CA ILE A 191 15.33 -12.44 -10.65
C ILE A 191 15.11 -11.64 -9.37
N LYS A 192 15.63 -10.41 -9.33
CA LYS A 192 15.44 -9.47 -8.21
C LYS A 192 14.55 -8.33 -8.65
N GLN A 193 13.45 -8.13 -7.93
CA GLN A 193 12.60 -6.96 -8.05
C GLN A 193 13.05 -5.93 -7.02
N ALA A 194 13.23 -4.68 -7.44
CA ALA A 194 13.39 -3.53 -6.55
C ALA A 194 12.09 -2.72 -6.52
N ARG A 195 11.72 -2.18 -5.36
CA ARG A 195 10.63 -1.22 -5.20
C ARG A 195 11.21 0.17 -4.98
N PRO A 196 10.74 1.19 -5.71
CA PRO A 196 11.27 2.53 -5.58
C PRO A 196 10.89 3.15 -4.22
N PHE A 197 11.67 4.13 -3.79
CA PHE A 197 11.47 4.93 -2.57
C PHE A 197 11.52 4.16 -1.24
N VAL A 198 11.90 2.87 -1.24
CA VAL A 198 12.01 2.05 -0.03
C VAL A 198 13.42 2.11 0.55
N GLY A 199 13.50 2.54 1.82
CA GLY A 199 14.76 2.72 2.54
C GLY A 199 15.42 4.06 2.23
N ASN A 200 15.94 4.74 3.27
CA ASN A 200 16.89 5.82 3.08
C ASN A 200 18.28 5.20 3.12
N SER A 201 18.90 5.08 1.98
CA SER A 201 20.35 5.06 1.94
C SER A 201 20.75 6.00 0.80
N ASN A 202 21.30 7.17 1.13
CA ASN A 202 22.74 7.41 1.09
C ASN A 202 23.63 6.15 1.13
N ASP A 203 23.37 5.16 0.27
CA ASP A 203 24.39 4.19 -0.13
C ASP A 203 25.11 4.80 -1.35
N GLU A 204 25.65 6.01 -1.16
CA GLU A 204 26.89 6.37 -1.84
C GLU A 204 28.01 5.81 -0.97
N LYS A 205 28.53 4.66 -1.40
CA LYS A 205 29.88 4.22 -1.12
C LYS A 205 30.49 3.73 -2.42
#